data_AF-A0A4W3H4A2-F1
#
_entry.id   AF-A0A4W3H4A2-F1
#
_cell.length_a   1.000
_cell.length_b   1.000
_cell.length_c   1.000
_cell.angle_alpha   90.00
_cell.angle_beta   90.00
_cell.angle_gamma   90.00
#
_symmetry.space_group_name_H-M   'P 1'
#
loop_
_entity.id
_entity.type
_entity.pdbx_description
1 polymer ?
#
loop_
_entity_poly.entity_id
_entity_poly.type
_entity_poly.pdbx_seq_one_letter_code
_entity_poly.pdbx_strand_id
1 'polypeptide(L)'
;LRTGTAQERTNQGCSSWSEDPSGAVCTRESCYAVYLGRRTFAEARRGCRERGGDLATLRDEGEAGTVGRLLAGLAAGGAGGDLKLWIGLRRQPRQCSGARGPLRGFGWVTGDRGTGYANWGGRGGGSCPAARCVVLSHSRRPEAAGDNHAWLDGSCQLAVEGYLCRSPCPHACPPGYEAAGDEGGAGVSRCRDVDECLETPCRHLCANADGSYRCHCLEGFAPSPADPRACLDVDECAEPGRCQQACGNYPGGFACRCGEGFALDRDGFSCSPHPPSRSRGLQPGGRARTSGPSGTTGGSWWRSWCPSASS
;
A
#
# COMPACT_ATOMS: atom_id res chain seq x y z
N LEU A 1 38.48 20.17 2.40
CA LEU A 1 37.09 20.25 1.88
C LEU A 1 36.99 19.37 0.64
N ARG A 2 36.71 18.07 0.79
CA ARG A 2 36.34 17.19 -0.31
C ARG A 2 34.82 17.02 -0.26
N THR A 3 34.15 17.53 -1.27
CA THR A 3 32.71 17.40 -1.51
C THR A 3 32.41 15.97 -1.98
N GLY A 4 32.13 15.07 -1.04
CA GLY A 4 31.51 13.78 -1.35
C GLY A 4 29.99 13.99 -1.48
N THR A 5 29.45 13.70 -2.65
CA THR A 5 28.02 13.82 -2.96
C THR A 5 27.19 12.86 -2.11
N ALA A 6 25.99 13.27 -1.73
CA ALA A 6 25.10 12.58 -0.78
C ALA A 6 24.52 11.23 -1.28
N GLN A 7 25.04 10.67 -2.37
CA GLN A 7 24.45 9.51 -3.07
C GLN A 7 25.14 8.16 -2.74
N GLU A 8 26.25 8.17 -2.00
CA GLU A 8 27.00 6.96 -1.63
C GLU A 8 26.63 6.37 -0.26
N ARG A 9 25.72 7.00 0.51
CA ARG A 9 25.40 6.58 1.88
C ARG A 9 24.17 5.68 2.04
N THR A 10 23.42 5.38 0.97
CA THR A 10 22.19 4.56 1.08
C THR A 10 22.36 3.08 0.71
N ASN A 11 23.57 2.63 0.32
CA ASN A 11 23.82 1.28 -0.21
C ASN A 11 24.70 0.37 0.68
N GLN A 12 25.01 0.79 1.91
CA GLN A 12 25.99 0.10 2.77
C GLN A 12 25.45 -1.16 3.48
N GLY A 13 24.13 -1.40 3.52
CA GLY A 13 23.56 -2.55 4.24
C GLY A 13 23.58 -3.89 3.49
N CYS A 14 23.84 -3.90 2.17
CA CYS A 14 23.78 -5.11 1.36
C CYS A 14 25.12 -5.46 0.67
N SER A 15 26.21 -4.75 0.99
CA SER A 15 27.53 -4.89 0.35
C SER A 15 28.61 -5.49 1.27
N SER A 16 28.29 -5.88 2.51
CA SER A 16 29.28 -6.33 3.50
C SER A 16 29.31 -7.84 3.75
N TRP A 17 29.33 -8.66 2.71
CA TRP A 17 29.83 -10.04 2.81
C TRP A 17 30.66 -10.42 1.58
N SER A 18 31.85 -10.92 1.86
CA SER A 18 32.95 -11.23 0.93
C SER A 18 32.79 -12.56 0.18
N GLU A 19 31.56 -12.97 -0.14
CA GLU A 19 31.27 -14.14 -1.00
C GLU A 19 30.20 -13.83 -2.07
N ASP A 20 29.93 -12.55 -2.31
CA ASP A 20 29.18 -12.13 -3.50
C ASP A 20 30.09 -12.30 -4.73
N PRO A 21 29.64 -12.90 -5.86
CA PRO A 21 30.42 -12.90 -7.09
C PRO A 21 30.62 -11.46 -7.55
N SER A 22 31.74 -10.86 -7.15
CA SER A 22 32.36 -9.62 -7.65
C SER A 22 31.61 -9.01 -8.85
N GLY A 23 30.53 -8.27 -8.57
CA GLY A 23 29.66 -7.73 -9.63
C GLY A 23 28.14 -7.66 -9.39
N ALA A 24 27.59 -8.01 -8.22
CA ALA A 24 26.17 -7.77 -7.94
C ALA A 24 25.88 -6.30 -7.59
N VAL A 25 24.66 -5.82 -7.90
CA VAL A 25 24.15 -4.50 -7.50
C VAL A 25 22.89 -4.69 -6.68
N CYS A 26 22.89 -4.13 -5.47
CA CYS A 26 21.78 -4.27 -4.53
C CYS A 26 21.03 -2.95 -4.29
N THR A 27 19.74 -3.09 -4.01
CA THR A 27 18.87 -2.09 -3.39
C THR A 27 18.65 -2.44 -1.92
N ARG A 28 17.75 -1.73 -1.21
CA ARG A 28 17.38 -2.08 0.17
C ARG A 28 16.63 -3.41 0.29
N GLU A 29 15.92 -3.81 -0.76
CA GLU A 29 15.04 -5.00 -0.73
C GLU A 29 15.62 -6.19 -1.49
N SER A 30 16.47 -5.96 -2.49
CA SER A 30 16.90 -7.03 -3.41
C SER A 30 18.26 -6.78 -4.02
N CYS A 31 18.99 -7.87 -4.25
CA CYS A 31 20.22 -7.88 -5.02
C CYS A 31 20.00 -8.45 -6.41
N TYR A 32 20.71 -7.87 -7.39
CA TYR A 32 20.71 -8.31 -8.77
C TYR A 32 22.12 -8.71 -9.18
N ALA A 33 22.25 -9.90 -9.77
CA ALA A 33 23.53 -10.43 -10.25
C ALA A 33 23.38 -11.04 -11.63
N VAL A 34 24.37 -10.80 -12.50
CA VAL A 34 24.40 -11.34 -13.86
C VAL A 34 25.32 -12.54 -13.90
N TYR A 35 24.84 -13.63 -14.48
CA TYR A 35 25.61 -14.84 -14.72
C TYR A 35 25.69 -15.08 -16.22
N LEU A 36 26.91 -15.06 -16.75
CA LEU A 36 27.18 -15.32 -18.15
C LEU A 36 27.35 -16.83 -18.39
N GLY A 37 26.96 -17.29 -19.56
CA GLY A 37 27.04 -18.68 -19.98
C GLY A 37 25.76 -19.15 -20.64
N ARG A 38 25.90 -19.92 -21.72
CA ARG A 38 24.75 -20.42 -22.49
C ARG A 38 23.91 -21.39 -21.66
N ARG A 39 22.68 -20.98 -21.36
CA ARG A 39 21.72 -21.73 -20.54
C ARG A 39 20.31 -21.61 -21.11
N THR A 40 19.54 -22.69 -21.00
CA THR A 40 18.09 -22.67 -21.19
C THR A 40 17.40 -21.95 -20.03
N PHE A 41 16.13 -21.58 -20.21
CA PHE A 41 15.37 -20.91 -19.16
C PHE A 41 15.31 -21.74 -17.86
N ALA A 42 15.09 -23.05 -17.99
CA ALA A 42 14.97 -23.95 -16.85
C ALA A 42 16.30 -24.08 -16.08
N GLU A 43 17.42 -24.15 -16.79
CA GLU A 43 18.76 -24.22 -16.18
C GLU A 43 19.13 -22.90 -15.49
N ALA A 44 18.87 -21.77 -16.16
CA ALA A 44 19.10 -20.44 -15.59
C ALA A 44 18.31 -20.24 -14.29
N ARG A 45 17.03 -20.64 -14.29
CA ARG A 45 16.17 -20.56 -13.10
C ARG A 45 16.67 -21.42 -11.95
N ARG A 46 17.08 -22.65 -12.24
CA ARG A 46 17.67 -23.55 -11.24
C ARG A 46 18.93 -22.91 -10.64
N GLY A 47 19.79 -22.33 -11.47
CA GLY A 47 21.02 -21.68 -11.04
C GLY A 47 20.79 -20.48 -10.10
N CYS A 48 19.73 -19.69 -10.30
CA CYS A 48 19.37 -18.63 -9.34
C CYS A 48 18.83 -19.19 -8.02
N ARG A 49 18.03 -20.28 -8.07
CA ARG A 49 17.43 -20.91 -6.88
C ARG A 49 18.46 -21.56 -5.96
N GLU A 50 19.46 -22.20 -6.55
CA GLU A 50 20.60 -22.77 -5.80
C GLU A 50 21.41 -21.69 -5.05
N ARG A 51 21.25 -20.41 -5.43
CA ARG A 51 21.92 -19.24 -4.83
C ARG A 51 20.99 -18.41 -3.94
N GLY A 52 19.86 -18.99 -3.52
CA GLY A 52 18.92 -18.32 -2.60
C GLY A 52 18.06 -17.22 -3.25
N GLY A 53 17.92 -17.22 -4.58
CA GLY A 53 17.06 -16.28 -5.32
C GLY A 53 16.15 -16.97 -6.34
N ASP A 54 15.67 -16.23 -7.33
CA ASP A 54 15.04 -16.76 -8.54
C ASP A 54 15.46 -15.87 -9.74
N LEU A 55 15.02 -16.21 -10.95
CA LEU A 55 15.23 -15.33 -12.10
C LEU A 55 14.60 -13.96 -11.83
N ALA A 56 15.31 -12.91 -12.23
CA ALA A 56 14.98 -11.54 -11.83
C ALA A 56 13.61 -11.08 -12.34
N THR A 57 12.86 -10.47 -11.43
CA THR A 57 11.66 -9.71 -11.72
C THR A 57 11.99 -8.23 -11.80
N LEU A 58 11.29 -7.48 -12.65
CA LEU A 58 11.45 -6.03 -12.81
C LEU A 58 10.07 -5.39 -12.68
N ARG A 59 9.73 -4.97 -11.46
CA ARG A 59 8.40 -4.52 -11.05
C ARG A 59 8.17 -3.02 -11.27
N ASP A 60 9.24 -2.23 -11.28
CA ASP A 60 9.20 -0.78 -11.43
C ASP A 60 10.43 -0.23 -12.16
N GLU A 61 10.38 1.06 -12.51
CA GLU A 61 11.46 1.76 -13.21
C GLU A 61 12.77 1.84 -12.38
N GLY A 62 12.67 1.84 -11.04
CA GLY A 62 13.83 1.87 -10.15
C GLY A 62 14.61 0.55 -10.15
N GLU A 63 13.90 -0.58 -10.11
CA GLU A 63 14.48 -1.91 -10.28
C GLU A 63 15.13 -2.04 -11.67
N ALA A 64 14.43 -1.61 -12.72
CA ALA A 64 14.94 -1.61 -14.08
C ALA A 64 16.19 -0.73 -14.25
N GLY A 65 16.20 0.47 -13.68
CA GLY A 65 17.35 1.38 -13.68
C GLY A 65 18.55 0.82 -12.90
N THR A 66 18.31 0.08 -11.82
CA THR A 66 19.36 -0.60 -11.05
C THR A 66 20.04 -1.68 -11.88
N VAL A 67 19.26 -2.50 -12.58
CA VAL A 67 19.77 -3.50 -13.52
C VAL A 67 20.47 -2.84 -14.71
N GLY A 68 19.95 -1.72 -15.21
CA GLY A 68 20.61 -0.96 -16.28
C GLY A 68 22.02 -0.51 -15.91
N ARG A 69 22.24 -0.04 -14.66
CA ARG A 69 23.57 0.32 -14.16
C ARG A 69 24.50 -0.89 -14.02
N LEU A 70 23.98 -2.00 -13.52
CA LEU A 70 24.71 -3.26 -13.43
C LEU A 70 25.22 -3.71 -14.82
N LEU A 71 24.34 -3.68 -15.83
CA LEU A 71 24.69 -4.07 -17.19
C LEU A 71 25.66 -3.10 -17.86
N ALA A 72 25.53 -1.79 -17.62
CA ALA A 72 26.49 -0.80 -18.09
C ALA A 72 27.92 -1.07 -17.57
N GLY A 73 28.05 -1.56 -16.33
CA GLY A 73 29.34 -1.98 -15.77
C GLY A 73 30.00 -3.14 -16.52
N LEU A 74 29.22 -4.06 -17.09
CA LEU A 74 29.72 -5.19 -17.88
C LEU A 74 30.24 -4.76 -19.27
N ALA A 75 29.76 -3.62 -19.80
CA ALA A 75 30.21 -3.09 -21.08
C ALA A 75 31.62 -2.45 -21.00
N ALA A 76 32.05 -1.99 -19.82
CA ALA A 76 33.32 -1.30 -19.61
C ALA A 76 34.56 -2.22 -19.61
N GLY A 77 34.37 -3.55 -19.56
CA GLY A 77 35.44 -4.51 -19.27
C GLY A 77 35.97 -5.38 -20.44
N GLY A 78 35.43 -5.28 -21.66
CA GLY A 78 36.01 -6.03 -22.79
C GLY A 78 35.10 -6.35 -23.98
N ALA A 79 35.77 -6.60 -25.11
CA ALA A 79 35.24 -6.82 -26.45
C ALA A 79 34.25 -8.00 -26.54
N GLY A 80 32.95 -7.71 -26.57
CA GLY A 80 31.99 -8.70 -27.02
C GLY A 80 30.68 -8.08 -27.51
N GLY A 81 29.90 -8.89 -28.22
CA GLY A 81 28.63 -8.49 -28.84
C GLY A 81 27.46 -8.32 -27.87
N ASP A 82 26.29 -8.00 -28.41
CA ASP A 82 25.06 -7.83 -27.65
C ASP A 82 24.74 -9.06 -26.79
N LEU A 83 24.25 -8.83 -25.57
CA LEU A 83 23.88 -9.87 -24.62
C LEU A 83 22.36 -10.07 -24.60
N LYS A 84 21.93 -11.32 -24.48
CA LYS A 84 20.55 -11.67 -24.11
C LYS A 84 20.58 -12.41 -22.79
N LEU A 85 19.83 -11.90 -21.82
CA LEU A 85 19.81 -12.42 -20.47
C LEU A 85 18.41 -12.91 -20.11
N TRP A 86 18.27 -14.16 -19.67
CA TRP A 86 16.98 -14.62 -19.14
C TRP A 86 16.55 -13.79 -17.93
N ILE A 87 15.28 -13.38 -17.92
CA ILE A 87 14.59 -12.79 -16.77
C ILE A 87 13.43 -13.68 -16.34
N GLY A 88 12.87 -13.44 -15.16
CA GLY A 88 11.88 -14.28 -14.51
C GLY A 88 10.47 -14.19 -15.10
N LEU A 89 10.33 -13.99 -16.41
CA LEU A 89 9.05 -13.77 -17.08
C LEU A 89 8.79 -14.87 -18.12
N ARG A 90 7.66 -15.58 -17.98
CA ARG A 90 7.26 -16.67 -18.88
C ARG A 90 5.76 -16.69 -19.14
N ARG A 91 5.36 -17.32 -20.24
CA ARG A 91 3.97 -17.61 -20.60
C ARG A 91 3.81 -19.10 -20.84
N GLN A 92 2.81 -19.70 -20.20
CA GLN A 92 2.47 -21.11 -20.44
C GLN A 92 1.78 -21.29 -21.79
N PRO A 93 1.84 -22.49 -22.39
CA PRO A 93 1.00 -22.85 -23.53
C PRO A 93 -0.46 -22.52 -23.25
N ARG A 94 -1.19 -21.98 -24.24
CA ARG A 94 -2.64 -21.68 -24.17
C ARG A 94 -3.07 -20.50 -23.30
N GLN A 95 -2.17 -19.78 -22.63
CA GLN A 95 -2.48 -18.54 -21.89
C GLN A 95 -2.37 -17.26 -22.74
N CYS A 96 -2.74 -17.32 -24.02
CA CYS A 96 -2.51 -16.22 -24.97
C CYS A 96 -3.74 -15.34 -25.24
N SER A 97 -4.87 -15.64 -24.60
CA SER A 97 -6.11 -14.92 -24.78
C SER A 97 -6.04 -13.55 -24.12
N GLY A 98 -5.88 -12.49 -24.93
CA GLY A 98 -6.31 -11.12 -24.64
C GLY A 98 -5.91 -10.54 -23.28
N ALA A 99 -4.75 -10.91 -22.74
CA ALA A 99 -4.32 -10.45 -21.43
C ALA A 99 -4.10 -8.93 -21.46
N ARG A 100 -5.07 -8.20 -20.89
CA ARG A 100 -5.01 -6.76 -20.70
C ARG A 100 -3.93 -6.45 -19.66
N GLY A 101 -3.07 -5.48 -19.94
CA GLY A 101 -2.05 -5.00 -19.01
C GLY A 101 -0.60 -5.17 -19.50
N PRO A 102 0.38 -4.68 -18.72
CA PRO A 102 1.76 -4.48 -19.18
C PRO A 102 2.49 -5.77 -19.56
N LEU A 103 2.15 -6.89 -18.92
CA LEU A 103 2.83 -8.18 -19.12
C LEU A 103 2.32 -8.99 -20.32
N ARG A 104 1.27 -8.55 -21.04
CA ARG A 104 0.78 -9.21 -22.27
C ARG A 104 0.52 -10.73 -22.13
N GLY A 105 0.09 -11.17 -20.94
CA GLY A 105 -0.21 -12.58 -20.64
C GLY A 105 0.98 -13.41 -20.17
N PHE A 106 2.13 -12.77 -19.97
CA PHE A 106 3.25 -13.37 -19.23
C PHE A 106 3.04 -13.18 -17.73
N GLY A 107 3.60 -14.09 -16.93
CA GLY A 107 3.60 -14.02 -15.48
C GLY A 107 5.01 -14.18 -14.92
N TRP A 108 5.27 -13.47 -13.83
CA TRP A 108 6.52 -13.62 -13.09
C TRP A 108 6.62 -15.02 -12.49
N VAL A 109 7.80 -15.63 -12.58
CA VAL A 109 8.03 -16.99 -12.10
C VAL A 109 7.96 -17.11 -10.58
N THR A 110 8.15 -16.00 -9.88
CA THR A 110 8.00 -15.78 -8.43
C THR A 110 6.54 -15.65 -7.98
N GLY A 111 5.61 -15.38 -8.91
CA GLY A 111 4.18 -15.21 -8.61
C GLY A 111 3.76 -13.76 -8.31
N ASP A 112 4.65 -12.78 -8.44
CA ASP A 112 4.32 -11.36 -8.31
C ASP A 112 3.17 -10.97 -9.26
N ARG A 113 2.20 -10.18 -8.77
CA ARG A 113 1.02 -9.76 -9.54
C ARG A 113 1.32 -8.45 -10.28
N GLY A 114 1.32 -8.50 -11.60
CA GLY A 114 1.49 -7.31 -12.44
C GLY A 114 2.88 -6.67 -12.33
N THR A 115 3.04 -5.51 -12.95
CA THR A 115 4.25 -4.68 -12.89
C THR A 115 3.87 -3.25 -13.25
N GLY A 116 4.51 -2.26 -12.64
CA GLY A 116 4.47 -0.86 -13.07
C GLY A 116 5.39 -0.58 -14.26
N TYR A 117 6.28 -1.53 -14.60
CA TYR A 117 7.28 -1.38 -15.65
C TYR A 117 7.25 -2.52 -16.67
N ALA A 118 7.23 -2.19 -17.96
CA ALA A 118 7.41 -3.15 -19.04
C ALA A 118 8.12 -2.51 -20.23
N ASN A 119 9.12 -3.18 -20.79
CA ASN A 119 9.94 -2.64 -21.88
C ASN A 119 9.98 -3.59 -23.08
N TRP A 120 8.82 -3.95 -23.63
CA TRP A 120 8.74 -4.92 -24.74
C TRP A 120 9.39 -4.40 -26.02
N GLY A 121 10.36 -5.15 -26.55
CA GLY A 121 10.96 -4.92 -27.87
C GLY A 121 10.17 -5.62 -28.98
N GLY A 122 9.79 -4.88 -30.01
CA GLY A 122 9.06 -5.40 -31.17
C GLY A 122 7.59 -5.73 -30.92
N ARG A 123 6.89 -6.16 -31.98
CA ARG A 123 5.50 -6.64 -31.88
C ARG A 123 5.53 -8.10 -31.42
N GLY A 124 5.15 -8.34 -30.16
CA GLY A 124 5.00 -9.69 -29.60
C GLY A 124 4.18 -10.56 -30.54
N GLY A 125 4.81 -11.59 -31.09
CA GLY A 125 4.33 -12.30 -32.27
C GLY A 125 4.80 -13.74 -32.27
N GLY A 126 4.29 -14.52 -31.32
CA GLY A 126 4.53 -15.96 -31.25
C GLY A 126 3.22 -16.73 -31.22
N SER A 127 3.16 -17.83 -31.98
CA SER A 127 2.04 -18.78 -31.98
C SER A 127 1.73 -19.28 -30.55
N CYS A 128 0.45 -19.43 -30.22
CA CYS A 128 -0.01 -19.75 -28.87
C CYS A 128 0.28 -21.15 -28.28
N PRO A 129 0.59 -22.21 -29.06
CA PRO A 129 0.75 -23.56 -28.50
C PRO A 129 2.11 -23.79 -27.82
N ALA A 130 3.08 -22.88 -27.97
CA ALA A 130 4.42 -23.05 -27.39
C ALA A 130 4.58 -22.23 -26.09
N ALA A 131 5.34 -22.79 -25.14
CA ALA A 131 5.82 -22.04 -23.99
C ALA A 131 6.77 -20.93 -24.46
N ARG A 132 6.60 -19.72 -23.93
CA ARG A 132 7.42 -18.55 -24.27
C ARG A 132 8.09 -18.02 -23.02
N CYS A 133 9.37 -17.70 -23.14
CA CYS A 133 10.18 -17.14 -22.06
C CYS A 133 10.82 -15.85 -22.55
N VAL A 134 11.15 -14.96 -21.62
CA VAL A 134 11.59 -13.59 -21.97
C VAL A 134 13.05 -13.38 -21.63
N VAL A 135 13.77 -12.80 -22.57
CA VAL A 135 15.11 -12.26 -22.36
C VAL A 135 15.09 -10.74 -22.35
N LEU A 136 16.01 -10.16 -21.60
CA LEU A 136 16.37 -8.76 -21.65
C LEU A 136 17.58 -8.60 -22.60
N SER A 137 17.47 -7.72 -23.59
CA SER A 137 18.56 -7.39 -24.52
C SER A 137 19.48 -6.34 -23.91
N HIS A 138 20.79 -6.44 -24.12
CA HIS A 138 21.72 -5.40 -23.73
C HIS A 138 22.79 -5.24 -24.80
N SER A 139 22.75 -4.12 -25.53
CA SER A 139 23.80 -3.78 -26.48
C SER A 139 24.96 -3.11 -25.77
N ARG A 140 26.16 -3.61 -26.05
CA ARG A 140 27.42 -3.01 -25.58
C ARG A 140 27.88 -1.85 -26.47
N ARG A 141 27.12 -1.49 -27.51
CA ARG A 141 27.43 -0.38 -28.42
C ARG A 141 26.71 0.90 -27.99
N PRO A 142 27.43 2.03 -27.81
CA PRO A 142 26.84 3.27 -27.31
C PRO A 142 25.82 3.93 -28.26
N GLU A 143 25.84 3.59 -29.55
CA GLU A 143 24.96 4.19 -30.58
C GLU A 143 23.55 3.55 -30.66
N ALA A 144 23.33 2.42 -29.96
CA ALA A 144 22.08 1.65 -30.00
C ALA A 144 21.12 1.95 -28.82
N ALA A 145 21.12 3.19 -28.32
CA ALA A 145 20.47 3.55 -27.05
C ALA A 145 18.93 3.41 -27.04
N GLY A 146 18.27 3.40 -28.20
CA GLY A 146 16.81 3.39 -28.30
C GLY A 146 16.12 2.10 -27.86
N ASP A 147 16.80 0.94 -27.95
CA ASP A 147 16.21 -0.39 -27.72
C ASP A 147 16.99 -1.23 -26.68
N ASN A 148 17.83 -0.58 -25.88
CA ASN A 148 18.57 -1.27 -24.81
C ASN A 148 17.64 -1.67 -23.67
N HIS A 149 17.90 -2.86 -23.09
CA HIS A 149 17.09 -3.49 -22.04
C HIS A 149 15.69 -3.89 -22.50
N ALA A 150 15.47 -4.04 -23.80
CA ALA A 150 14.20 -4.46 -24.35
C ALA A 150 13.90 -5.93 -24.04
N TRP A 151 12.63 -6.24 -23.80
CA TRP A 151 12.13 -7.56 -23.47
C TRP A 151 11.72 -8.27 -24.76
N LEU A 152 12.37 -9.39 -25.05
CA LEU A 152 12.15 -10.18 -26.25
C LEU A 152 11.67 -11.57 -25.82
N ASP A 153 10.53 -12.01 -26.36
CA ASP A 153 10.04 -13.36 -26.08
C ASP A 153 10.60 -14.40 -27.08
N GLY A 154 10.87 -15.60 -26.58
CA GLY A 154 11.53 -16.68 -27.30
C GLY A 154 11.06 -18.06 -26.85
N SER A 155 11.51 -19.11 -27.53
CA SER A 155 11.34 -20.48 -27.03
C SER A 155 12.14 -20.65 -25.74
N CYS A 156 11.52 -21.20 -24.70
CA CYS A 156 12.18 -21.47 -23.41
C CYS A 156 13.33 -22.50 -23.50
N GLN A 157 13.40 -23.24 -24.62
CA GLN A 157 14.41 -24.27 -24.87
C GLN A 157 15.68 -23.72 -25.52
N LEU A 158 15.69 -22.45 -25.94
CA LEU A 158 16.89 -21.83 -26.50
C LEU A 158 17.91 -21.59 -25.40
N ALA A 159 19.20 -21.84 -25.69
CA ALA A 159 20.28 -21.44 -24.82
C ALA A 159 20.74 -20.02 -25.19
N VAL A 160 20.70 -19.08 -24.24
CA VAL A 160 21.06 -17.66 -24.45
C VAL A 160 22.25 -17.27 -23.60
N GLU A 161 22.88 -16.13 -23.89
CA GLU A 161 24.20 -15.72 -23.42
C GLU A 161 24.37 -15.61 -21.90
N GLY A 162 23.28 -15.45 -21.16
CA GLY A 162 23.31 -15.44 -19.70
C GLY A 162 21.94 -15.30 -19.06
N TYR A 163 21.93 -14.98 -17.77
CA TYR A 163 20.72 -14.81 -16.98
C TYR A 163 20.92 -13.85 -15.83
N LEU A 164 19.84 -13.18 -15.43
CA LEU A 164 19.81 -12.24 -14.31
C LEU A 164 19.09 -12.90 -13.14
N CYS A 165 19.76 -12.98 -11.99
CA CYS A 165 19.15 -13.45 -10.75
C CYS A 165 18.75 -12.26 -9.88
N ARG A 166 17.62 -12.41 -9.18
CA ARG A 166 17.20 -11.55 -8.08
C ARG A 166 17.20 -12.38 -6.81
N SER A 167 17.92 -11.94 -5.79
CA SER A 167 17.87 -12.49 -4.43
C SER A 167 17.32 -11.46 -3.47
N PRO A 168 16.57 -11.87 -2.43
CA PRO A 168 16.26 -10.98 -1.32
C PRO A 168 17.59 -10.56 -0.66
N CYS A 169 17.69 -9.30 -0.24
CA CYS A 169 18.81 -8.88 0.59
C CYS A 169 18.77 -9.69 1.91
N PRO A 170 19.83 -10.41 2.31
CA PRO A 170 19.84 -11.20 3.55
C PRO A 170 19.69 -10.34 4.83
N HIS A 171 19.81 -9.02 4.70
CA HIS A 171 19.59 -8.03 5.76
C HIS A 171 18.44 -7.06 5.45
N ALA A 172 17.52 -7.41 4.53
CA ALA A 172 16.28 -6.67 4.39
C ALA A 172 15.44 -6.87 5.66
N CYS A 173 14.87 -5.77 6.16
CA CYS A 173 14.01 -5.83 7.33
C CYS A 173 12.68 -6.53 6.99
N PRO A 174 12.08 -7.28 7.95
CA PRO A 174 10.75 -7.82 7.77
C PRO A 174 9.73 -6.72 7.42
N PRO A 175 8.59 -7.05 6.78
CA PRO A 175 7.51 -6.09 6.60
C PRO A 175 7.11 -5.43 7.92
N GLY A 176 6.87 -4.11 7.91
CA GLY A 176 6.64 -3.32 9.12
C GLY A 176 7.91 -2.77 9.78
N TYR A 177 9.09 -3.04 9.21
CA TYR A 177 10.36 -2.56 9.76
C TYR A 177 11.23 -1.88 8.70
N GLU A 178 11.98 -0.86 9.11
CA GLU A 178 12.98 -0.16 8.30
C GLU A 178 14.38 -0.33 8.89
N ALA A 179 15.41 -0.14 8.05
CA ALA A 179 16.78 -0.18 8.52
C ALA A 179 17.06 1.04 9.43
N ALA A 180 17.33 0.81 10.71
CA ALA A 180 17.86 1.85 11.57
C ALA A 180 19.28 2.22 11.09
N GLY A 181 19.51 3.49 10.76
CA GLY A 181 20.84 3.97 10.44
C GLY A 181 21.78 3.77 11.64
N ASP A 182 22.95 3.18 11.42
CA ASP A 182 23.95 2.94 12.45
C ASP A 182 24.62 4.25 12.91
N GLU A 183 24.56 4.54 14.21
CA GLU A 183 25.59 5.31 14.92
C GLU A 183 26.70 4.39 15.47
N GLY A 184 26.87 3.18 14.93
CA GLY A 184 27.77 2.19 15.51
C GLY A 184 28.20 1.03 14.61
N GLY A 185 28.84 1.35 13.48
CA GLY A 185 29.88 0.57 12.78
C GLY A 185 30.02 -0.95 12.94
N ALA A 186 28.93 -1.73 12.99
CA ALA A 186 29.01 -3.19 13.09
C ALA A 186 27.82 -3.88 12.41
N GLY A 187 27.79 -3.88 11.07
CA GLY A 187 27.43 -5.02 10.20
C GLY A 187 26.13 -5.81 10.43
N VAL A 188 25.23 -5.37 11.30
CA VAL A 188 23.91 -5.94 11.51
C VAL A 188 22.93 -4.79 11.39
N SER A 189 22.25 -4.71 10.24
CA SER A 189 21.14 -3.79 10.02
C SER A 189 20.10 -4.03 11.13
N ARG A 190 20.10 -3.18 12.17
CA ARG A 190 19.07 -3.26 13.22
C ARG A 190 17.77 -2.78 12.59
N CYS A 191 16.80 -3.67 12.52
CA CYS A 191 15.47 -3.32 12.04
C CYS A 191 14.76 -2.53 13.14
N ARG A 192 14.29 -1.34 12.77
CA ARG A 192 13.43 -0.50 13.60
C ARG A 192 12.02 -0.61 13.07
N ASP A 193 11.10 -0.80 14.00
CA ASP A 193 9.67 -0.75 13.71
C ASP A 193 9.27 0.56 13.03
N VAL A 194 8.49 0.45 11.94
CA VAL A 194 7.93 1.61 11.22
C VAL A 194 6.67 2.02 11.95
N ASP A 195 6.64 3.26 12.44
CA ASP A 195 5.41 3.80 13.02
C ASP A 195 4.44 4.23 11.91
N GLU A 196 3.58 3.31 11.45
CA GLU A 196 2.62 3.62 10.38
C GLU A 196 1.58 4.67 10.82
N CYS A 197 1.39 4.90 12.13
CA CYS A 197 0.43 5.88 12.63
C CYS A 197 0.82 7.33 12.33
N LEU A 198 2.08 7.59 11.98
CA LEU A 198 2.54 8.92 11.55
C LEU A 198 1.85 9.39 10.27
N GLU A 199 1.43 8.46 9.40
CA GLU A 199 0.72 8.76 8.15
C GLU A 199 -0.81 8.72 8.31
N THR A 200 -1.32 8.63 9.53
CA THR A 200 -2.77 8.60 9.85
C THR A 200 -3.59 7.56 9.04
N PRO A 201 -3.21 6.27 9.06
CA PRO A 201 -3.79 5.24 8.19
C PRO A 201 -5.20 4.80 8.60
N CYS A 202 -5.64 5.16 9.80
CA CYS A 202 -6.93 4.77 10.40
C CYS A 202 -7.96 5.89 10.30
N ARG A 203 -9.25 5.54 10.17
CA ARG A 203 -10.35 6.52 10.17
C ARG A 203 -10.51 7.26 11.50
N HIS A 204 -10.29 6.57 12.61
CA HIS A 204 -10.42 7.10 13.96
C HIS A 204 -9.07 7.08 14.68
N LEU A 205 -8.85 6.11 15.56
CA LEU A 205 -7.64 6.04 16.39
C LEU A 205 -6.65 5.03 15.78
N CYS A 206 -5.36 5.38 15.81
CA CYS A 206 -4.26 4.50 15.40
C CYS A 206 -3.35 4.24 16.59
N ALA A 207 -2.99 2.98 16.79
CA ALA A 207 -2.01 2.54 17.77
C ALA A 207 -0.90 1.78 17.06
N ASN A 208 0.33 2.28 17.16
CA ASN A 208 1.49 1.60 16.60
C ASN A 208 1.78 0.30 17.37
N ALA A 209 2.25 -0.73 16.68
CA ALA A 209 2.56 -2.04 17.24
C ALA A 209 3.86 -2.59 16.62
N ASP A 210 4.56 -3.46 17.33
CA ASP A 210 5.80 -4.03 16.79
C ASP A 210 5.54 -4.82 15.49
N GLY A 211 6.09 -4.31 14.38
CA GLY A 211 5.93 -4.79 13.01
C GLY A 211 4.60 -4.46 12.33
N SER A 212 3.74 -3.61 12.90
CA SER A 212 2.43 -3.27 12.33
C SER A 212 1.72 -2.11 13.08
N TYR A 213 0.44 -1.91 12.81
CA TYR A 213 -0.41 -0.99 13.56
C TYR A 213 -1.81 -1.55 13.73
N ARG A 214 -2.55 -0.99 14.68
CA ARG A 214 -3.96 -1.34 14.94
C ARG A 214 -4.83 -0.09 14.87
N CYS A 215 -5.95 -0.21 14.18
CA CYS A 215 -6.99 0.80 14.19
C CYS A 215 -8.03 0.50 15.26
N HIS A 216 -8.44 1.53 15.98
CA HIS A 216 -9.51 1.47 16.96
C HIS A 216 -10.62 2.45 16.59
N CYS A 217 -11.86 2.00 16.76
CA CYS A 217 -13.04 2.83 16.55
C CYS A 217 -13.43 3.52 17.85
N LEU A 218 -13.93 4.76 17.73
CA LEU A 218 -14.55 5.48 18.84
C LEU A 218 -15.81 4.75 19.32
N GLU A 219 -16.25 5.08 20.53
CA GLU A 219 -17.52 4.58 21.07
C GLU A 219 -18.69 4.89 20.12
N GLY A 220 -19.63 3.93 19.98
CA GLY A 220 -20.70 3.98 18.98
C GLY A 220 -20.29 3.54 17.57
N PHE A 221 -19.02 3.12 17.35
CA PHE A 221 -18.55 2.64 16.05
C PHE A 221 -17.88 1.26 16.14
N ALA A 222 -18.02 0.46 15.08
CA ALA A 222 -17.40 -0.84 14.92
C ALA A 222 -16.49 -0.90 13.68
N PRO A 223 -15.44 -1.74 13.67
CA PRO A 223 -14.61 -1.94 12.48
C PRO A 223 -15.43 -2.45 11.29
N SER A 224 -15.19 -1.92 10.10
CA SER A 224 -15.83 -2.41 8.89
C SER A 224 -15.38 -3.84 8.58
N PRO A 225 -16.30 -4.77 8.27
CA PRO A 225 -15.94 -6.12 7.80
C PRO A 225 -15.13 -6.11 6.50
N ALA A 226 -15.23 -5.05 5.70
CA ALA A 226 -14.56 -4.92 4.41
C ALA A 226 -13.19 -4.23 4.48
N ASP A 227 -12.98 -3.33 5.44
CA ASP A 227 -11.71 -2.63 5.66
C ASP A 227 -11.51 -2.37 7.17
N PRO A 228 -10.57 -3.06 7.84
CA PRO A 228 -10.35 -2.90 9.27
C PRO A 228 -9.84 -1.50 9.68
N ARG A 229 -9.48 -0.64 8.71
CA ARG A 229 -9.09 0.75 8.95
C ARG A 229 -10.29 1.70 8.99
N ALA A 230 -11.44 1.26 8.49
CA ALA A 230 -12.67 2.01 8.49
C ALA A 230 -13.53 1.66 9.71
N CYS A 231 -14.21 2.67 10.23
CA CYS A 231 -15.17 2.53 11.32
C CYS A 231 -16.56 2.87 10.81
N LEU A 232 -17.49 1.95 11.06
CA LEU A 232 -18.90 2.09 10.72
C LEU A 232 -19.68 2.41 11.98
N ASP A 233 -20.66 3.28 11.83
CA ASP A 233 -21.61 3.58 12.90
C ASP A 233 -22.37 2.30 13.30
N VAL A 234 -22.50 2.07 14.60
CA VAL A 234 -23.32 0.98 15.12
C VAL A 234 -24.76 1.47 15.15
N ASP A 235 -25.63 0.88 14.34
CA ASP A 235 -27.05 1.24 14.40
C ASP A 235 -27.70 0.60 15.62
N GLU A 236 -27.73 1.34 16.69
CA GLU A 236 -28.36 0.94 17.94
C GLU A 236 -29.88 0.71 17.77
N CYS A 237 -30.53 1.43 16.85
CA CYS A 237 -31.96 1.28 16.58
C CYS A 237 -32.31 0.00 15.81
N ALA A 238 -31.31 -0.68 15.23
CA ALA A 238 -31.51 -2.00 14.62
C ALA A 238 -31.79 -3.09 15.66
N GLU A 239 -31.43 -2.86 16.94
CA GLU A 239 -31.75 -3.77 18.03
C GLU A 239 -33.19 -3.55 18.54
N PRO A 240 -34.06 -4.59 18.50
CA PRO A 240 -35.43 -4.48 18.98
C PRO A 240 -35.49 -4.15 20.47
N GLY A 241 -36.40 -3.24 20.84
CA GLY A 241 -36.68 -2.92 22.25
C GLY A 241 -35.72 -1.92 22.89
N ARG A 242 -34.83 -1.28 22.11
CA ARG A 242 -33.91 -0.28 22.64
C ARG A 242 -34.58 1.02 23.10
N CYS A 243 -35.64 1.46 22.43
CA CYS A 243 -36.49 2.58 22.83
C CYS A 243 -37.92 2.11 23.09
N GLN A 244 -38.64 2.73 24.03
CA GLN A 244 -40.06 2.40 24.27
C GLN A 244 -40.96 2.77 23.08
N GLN A 245 -40.64 3.85 22.37
CA GLN A 245 -41.40 4.34 21.23
C GLN A 245 -40.51 4.52 20.00
N ALA A 246 -40.23 5.75 19.55
CA ALA A 246 -39.42 5.98 18.35
C ALA A 246 -37.93 5.98 18.68
N CYS A 247 -37.12 5.39 17.81
CA CYS A 247 -35.65 5.42 17.87
C CYS A 247 -35.11 6.21 16.67
N GLY A 248 -34.12 7.07 16.91
CA GLY A 248 -33.37 7.76 15.86
C GLY A 248 -31.88 7.51 16.03
N ASN A 249 -31.27 6.86 15.03
CA ASN A 249 -29.83 6.60 14.97
C ASN A 249 -29.09 7.81 14.38
N TYR A 250 -27.88 8.10 14.87
CA TYR A 250 -26.99 9.12 14.33
C TYR A 250 -25.51 8.69 14.51
N PRO A 251 -24.55 9.26 13.76
CA PRO A 251 -23.16 8.85 13.89
C PRO A 251 -22.63 8.96 15.33
N GLY A 252 -22.28 7.82 15.93
CA GLY A 252 -21.75 7.69 17.28
C GLY A 252 -22.79 7.47 18.38
N GLY A 253 -24.07 7.26 18.03
CA GLY A 253 -25.09 6.89 19.01
C GLY A 253 -26.54 7.04 18.53
N PHE A 254 -27.47 7.03 19.46
CA PHE A 254 -28.91 7.09 19.17
C PHE A 254 -29.65 7.95 20.19
N ALA A 255 -30.88 8.30 19.85
CA ALA A 255 -31.80 8.99 20.73
C ALA A 255 -33.23 8.44 20.59
N CYS A 256 -33.88 8.22 21.73
CA CYS A 256 -35.29 7.87 21.78
C CYS A 256 -36.17 9.12 21.74
N ARG A 257 -37.34 9.00 21.10
CA ARG A 257 -38.35 10.06 21.02
C ARG A 257 -39.72 9.50 21.38
N CYS A 258 -40.47 10.28 22.14
CA CYS A 258 -41.84 9.96 22.49
C CYS A 258 -42.83 10.63 21.54
N GLY A 259 -43.94 9.96 21.26
CA GLY A 259 -45.08 10.49 20.53
C GLY A 259 -45.88 11.48 21.37
N GLU A 260 -46.90 12.06 20.75
CA GLU A 260 -47.73 13.09 21.39
C GLU A 260 -48.38 12.61 22.69
N GLY A 261 -48.38 13.48 23.71
CA GLY A 261 -48.90 13.17 25.04
C GLY A 261 -47.91 12.47 25.98
N PHE A 262 -46.71 12.14 25.52
CA PHE A 262 -45.66 11.49 26.31
C PHE A 262 -44.38 12.33 26.35
N ALA A 263 -43.64 12.27 27.45
CA ALA A 263 -42.32 12.85 27.61
C ALA A 263 -41.29 11.74 27.87
N LEU A 264 -40.08 11.94 27.36
CA LEU A 264 -38.95 11.05 27.59
C LEU A 264 -38.55 11.11 29.06
N ASP A 265 -38.44 9.96 29.70
CA ASP A 265 -38.05 9.84 31.10
C ASP A 265 -36.53 10.05 31.28
N ARG A 266 -36.07 10.14 32.53
CA ARG A 266 -34.67 10.38 32.90
C ARG A 266 -33.72 9.27 32.49
N ASP A 267 -34.23 8.07 32.25
CA ASP A 267 -33.44 6.96 31.73
C ASP A 267 -33.03 7.19 30.26
N GLY A 268 -33.71 8.07 29.53
CA GLY A 268 -33.46 8.35 28.12
C GLY A 268 -34.07 7.32 27.15
N PHE A 269 -34.85 6.37 27.67
CA PHE A 269 -35.38 5.23 26.93
C PHE A 269 -36.90 5.09 27.02
N SER A 270 -37.46 5.44 28.18
CA SER A 270 -38.87 5.27 28.52
C SER A 270 -39.68 6.53 28.24
N CYS A 271 -40.96 6.36 27.98
CA CYS A 271 -41.94 7.40 27.70
C CYS A 271 -43.04 7.36 28.75
N SER A 272 -43.19 8.46 29.49
CA SER A 272 -44.24 8.63 30.49
C SER A 272 -45.27 9.67 30.03
N PRO A 273 -46.57 9.52 30.37
CA PRO A 273 -47.57 10.50 29.99
C PRO A 273 -47.25 11.85 30.64
N HIS A 274 -47.12 12.91 29.85
CA HIS A 274 -47.04 14.26 30.40
C HIS A 274 -48.48 14.78 30.56
N PRO A 275 -48.84 15.41 31.70
CA PRO A 275 -50.18 15.96 31.85
C PRO A 275 -50.47 16.92 30.70
N PRO A 276 -51.70 16.90 30.13
CA PRO A 276 -52.04 17.76 29.02
C PRO A 276 -51.75 19.20 29.42
N SER A 277 -50.94 19.89 28.62
CA SER A 277 -50.82 21.34 28.73
C SER A 277 -52.24 21.88 28.57
N ARG A 278 -52.86 22.33 29.67
CA ARG A 278 -54.12 23.05 29.59
C ARG A 278 -53.86 24.22 28.67
N SER A 279 -54.32 24.11 27.42
CA SER A 279 -54.54 25.26 26.57
C SER A 279 -55.38 26.19 27.42
N ARG A 280 -54.80 27.34 27.81
CA ARG A 280 -55.58 28.42 28.43
C ARG A 280 -56.64 28.77 27.39
N GLY A 281 -57.82 28.18 27.55
CA GLY A 281 -59.00 28.57 26.81
C GLY A 281 -59.18 30.07 26.99
N LEU A 282 -59.28 30.78 25.87
CA LEU A 282 -59.87 32.10 25.86
C LEU A 282 -61.22 32.01 26.59
N GLN A 283 -61.34 32.65 27.75
CA GLN A 283 -62.64 33.05 28.28
C GLN A 283 -62.88 34.52 27.96
N PRO A 284 -64.09 34.87 27.50
CA PRO A 284 -64.45 36.24 27.14
C PRO A 284 -64.72 37.05 28.41
N GLY A 285 -64.19 38.28 28.46
CA GLY A 285 -64.54 39.26 29.49
C GLY A 285 -63.51 39.40 30.60
N GLY A 286 -62.51 40.26 30.38
CA GLY A 286 -61.63 40.79 31.40
C GLY A 286 -61.01 42.09 30.88
N ARG A 287 -61.26 43.19 31.58
CA ARG A 287 -61.02 44.58 31.14
C ARG A 287 -59.59 44.81 30.63
N ALA A 288 -59.52 45.59 29.55
CA ALA A 288 -58.30 46.17 29.03
C ALA A 288 -57.55 46.95 30.13
N ARG A 289 -56.29 46.57 30.36
CA ARG A 289 -55.28 47.47 30.90
C ARG A 289 -54.21 47.66 29.84
N THR A 290 -54.17 48.88 29.34
CA THR A 290 -53.18 49.41 28.41
C THR A 290 -51.82 49.57 29.11
N SER A 291 -50.77 49.09 28.47
CA SER A 291 -49.44 49.72 28.46
C SER A 291 -48.65 49.13 27.29
N GLY A 292 -48.36 49.97 26.31
CA GLY A 292 -47.73 49.62 25.04
C GLY A 292 -46.19 49.55 25.09
N PRO A 293 -45.48 49.88 23.99
CA PRO A 293 -44.70 48.90 23.24
C PRO A 293 -43.20 49.22 23.18
N SER A 294 -42.38 48.20 22.92
CA SER A 294 -41.04 48.23 22.28
C SER A 294 -40.30 46.95 22.67
N GLY A 295 -39.52 46.27 21.85
CA GLY A 295 -39.09 46.49 20.48
C GLY A 295 -38.38 45.21 20.03
N THR A 296 -38.40 45.00 18.73
CA THR A 296 -37.70 43.99 17.93
C THR A 296 -36.21 43.88 18.20
N THR A 297 -35.68 42.65 18.14
CA THR A 297 -34.45 42.18 17.44
C THR A 297 -34.17 40.75 17.97
N GLY A 298 -34.01 39.68 17.19
CA GLY A 298 -33.24 39.56 15.96
C GLY A 298 -31.77 39.37 16.31
N GLY A 299 -31.29 38.13 16.47
CA GLY A 299 -29.85 37.90 16.67
C GLY A 299 -29.47 36.55 17.28
N SER A 300 -29.08 35.63 16.41
CA SER A 300 -28.27 34.43 16.66
C SER A 300 -27.04 34.68 17.54
N TRP A 301 -26.71 33.80 18.50
CA TRP A 301 -25.31 33.56 18.88
C TRP A 301 -25.08 32.11 19.36
N TRP A 302 -24.22 31.43 18.61
CA TRP A 302 -23.43 30.30 19.04
C TRP A 302 -22.49 30.75 20.16
N ARG A 303 -22.33 29.95 21.22
CA ARG A 303 -21.03 29.45 21.73
C ARG A 303 -21.08 28.97 23.20
N SER A 304 -20.45 27.80 23.36
CA SER A 304 -19.50 27.45 24.43
C SER A 304 -20.00 27.26 25.86
N TRP A 305 -19.98 26.00 26.30
CA TRP A 305 -19.72 25.63 27.69
C TRP A 305 -18.55 24.65 27.72
N CYS A 306 -17.38 25.13 28.19
CA CYS A 306 -16.40 24.31 28.90
C CYS A 306 -16.41 24.74 30.38
N PRO A 307 -16.10 23.84 31.31
CA PRO A 307 -16.55 23.93 32.70
C PRO A 307 -15.58 24.66 33.62
N SER A 308 -16.13 25.19 34.70
CA SER A 308 -15.41 25.90 35.75
C SER A 308 -14.76 24.95 36.77
N ALA A 309 -13.52 25.27 37.08
CA ALA A 309 -12.58 24.83 38.10
C ALA A 309 -13.10 24.42 39.49
N SER A 310 -12.35 23.52 40.15
CA SER A 310 -11.71 23.60 41.50
C SER A 310 -11.34 22.16 41.94
N SER A 311 -10.17 21.83 42.52
CA SER A 311 -9.18 22.53 43.36
C SER A 311 -7.77 22.00 43.09
#